data_AF-A0A848MGH3-F1
#
_entry.id   AF-A0A848MGH3-F1
#
_cell.length_a   1.000
_cell.length_b   1.000
_cell.length_c   1.000
_cell.angle_alpha   90.00
_cell.angle_beta   90.00
_cell.angle_gamma   90.00
#
_symmetry.space_group_name_H-M   'P 1'
#
loop_
_entity.id
_entity.type
_entity.pdbx_description
1 polymer ?
#
loop_
_entity_poly.entity_id
_entity_poly.type
_entity_poly.pdbx_seq_one_letter_code
_entity_poly.pdbx_strand_id
1 'polypeptide(L)'
;MANVLILGAAGSLARVVTRYLLDNSDARLTLYLRQANRLINQDPSRITIIEGDVLDTRCLEAAMEGQEIVYANLAGDLKKQAQSIVQAMKATGIKRLIFISSMGIYDEVPDQRYGAVLAPYRESATIVENSGLEYTVIRPGWFTNGCAVDYSLTKKGEVFQGSSVSRLSIADLINRMVNTPGLYLHDSLGIARV
;
A
#
# COMPACT_ATOMS: atom_id res chain seq x y z
N MET A 1 -5.61 -18.99 1.41
CA MET A 1 -5.34 -18.08 2.52
C MET A 1 -4.03 -17.39 2.22
N ALA A 2 -4.04 -16.07 2.02
CA ALA A 2 -2.85 -15.32 1.64
C ALA A 2 -2.06 -14.86 2.87
N ASN A 3 -0.73 -14.91 2.82
CA ASN A 3 0.15 -14.27 3.80
C ASN A 3 0.50 -12.84 3.32
N VAL A 4 0.06 -11.84 4.08
CA VAL A 4 0.19 -10.42 3.70
C VAL A 4 1.06 -9.67 4.71
N LEU A 5 2.17 -9.10 4.23
CA LEU A 5 3.02 -8.20 4.99
C LEU A 5 2.55 -6.76 4.84
N ILE A 6 2.17 -6.12 5.94
CA ILE A 6 1.75 -4.72 5.99
C ILE A 6 2.88 -3.86 6.54
N LEU A 7 3.53 -3.09 5.67
CA LEU A 7 4.58 -2.14 6.04
C LEU A 7 3.97 -0.80 6.43
N GLY A 8 4.35 -0.29 7.61
CA GLY A 8 3.77 0.94 8.17
C GLY A 8 2.44 0.68 8.87
N ALA A 9 2.29 -0.49 9.51
CA ALA A 9 1.03 -0.99 10.04
C ALA A 9 0.31 -0.08 11.06
N ALA A 10 1.00 0.88 11.70
CA ALA A 10 0.37 1.86 12.58
C ALA A 10 -0.33 3.02 11.86
N GLY A 11 -0.17 3.17 10.54
CA GLY A 11 -0.74 4.26 9.75
C GLY A 11 -2.26 4.29 9.76
N SER A 12 -2.86 5.48 9.57
CA SER A 12 -4.32 5.65 9.63
C SER A 12 -5.07 4.80 8.61
N LEU A 13 -4.56 4.69 7.38
CA LEU A 13 -5.11 3.80 6.36
C LEU A 13 -4.82 2.32 6.70
N ALA A 14 -3.58 2.00 7.08
CA ALA A 14 -3.19 0.62 7.39
C ALA A 14 -4.06 -0.01 8.50
N ARG A 15 -4.43 0.74 9.54
CA ARG A 15 -5.35 0.26 10.59
C ARG A 15 -6.73 -0.14 10.03
N VAL A 16 -7.26 0.66 9.10
CA VAL A 16 -8.54 0.35 8.43
C VAL A 16 -8.39 -0.87 7.53
N VAL A 17 -7.29 -0.96 6.77
CA VAL A 17 -6.97 -2.11 5.91
C VAL A 17 -6.82 -3.39 6.72
N THR A 18 -6.05 -3.38 7.80
CA THR A 18 -5.89 -4.53 8.71
C THR A 18 -7.24 -5.02 9.20
N ARG A 19 -8.10 -4.12 9.71
CA ARG A 19 -9.43 -4.52 10.20
C ARG A 19 -10.30 -5.07 9.07
N TYR A 20 -10.31 -4.41 7.93
CA TYR A 20 -11.12 -4.82 6.78
C TYR A 20 -10.71 -6.20 6.25
N LEU A 21 -9.40 -6.47 6.15
CA LEU A 21 -8.88 -7.78 5.72
C LEU A 21 -9.26 -8.88 6.72
N LEU A 22 -9.19 -8.62 8.02
CA LEU A 22 -9.62 -9.59 9.05
C LEU A 22 -11.12 -9.89 8.97
N ASP A 23 -11.94 -8.92 8.60
CA ASP A 23 -13.40 -9.06 8.55
C ASP A 23 -13.88 -9.66 7.21
N ASN A 24 -13.13 -9.49 6.12
CA ASN A 24 -13.59 -9.78 4.74
C ASN A 24 -12.66 -10.71 3.94
N SER A 25 -11.70 -11.35 4.61
CA SER A 25 -10.83 -12.36 4.00
C SER A 25 -10.32 -13.36 5.04
N ASP A 26 -9.74 -14.46 4.57
CA ASP A 26 -9.02 -15.42 5.40
C ASP A 26 -7.52 -15.09 5.55
N ALA A 27 -7.07 -13.91 5.11
CA ALA A 27 -5.64 -13.58 5.08
C ALA A 27 -4.98 -13.60 6.47
N ARG A 28 -3.72 -14.05 6.52
CA ARG A 28 -2.83 -13.90 7.67
C ARG A 28 -1.99 -12.65 7.49
N LEU A 29 -1.90 -11.83 8.53
CA LEU A 29 -1.31 -10.50 8.46
C LEU A 29 -0.04 -10.44 9.31
N THR A 30 1.06 -10.04 8.69
CA THR A 30 2.26 -9.61 9.40
C THR A 30 2.27 -8.09 9.44
N LEU A 31 2.12 -7.51 10.63
CA LEU A 31 2.10 -6.06 10.84
C LEU A 31 3.51 -5.59 11.17
N TYR A 32 4.17 -4.93 10.21
CA TYR A 32 5.54 -4.46 10.34
C TYR A 32 5.57 -2.95 10.53
N LEU A 33 6.13 -2.51 11.66
CA LEU A 33 6.13 -1.10 12.07
C LEU A 33 7.23 -0.78 13.07
N ARG A 34 7.56 0.51 13.17
CA ARG A 34 8.34 1.05 14.28
C ARG A 34 7.45 1.28 15.50
N GLN A 35 8.01 1.11 16.70
CA GLN A 35 7.31 1.30 17.97
C GLN A 35 6.04 0.43 18.01
N ALA A 36 6.22 -0.90 17.98
CA ALA A 36 5.14 -1.88 17.87
C ALA A 36 4.15 -1.79 19.04
N ASN A 37 4.58 -1.26 20.19
CA ASN A 37 3.73 -0.95 21.33
C ASN A 37 2.55 0.01 21.03
N ARG A 38 2.55 0.69 19.87
CA ARG A 38 1.43 1.51 19.39
C ARG A 38 0.24 0.71 18.84
N LEU A 39 0.40 -0.60 18.69
CA LEU A 39 -0.63 -1.53 18.26
C LEU A 39 -0.93 -2.56 19.35
N ILE A 40 -2.20 -2.94 19.41
CA ILE A 40 -2.67 -4.07 20.23
C ILE A 40 -3.04 -5.18 19.26
N ASN A 41 -2.49 -6.38 19.46
CA ASN A 41 -2.86 -7.54 18.64
C ASN A 41 -4.26 -8.01 19.04
N GLN A 42 -5.25 -7.77 18.18
CA GLN A 42 -6.65 -8.12 18.44
C GLN A 42 -7.04 -9.51 17.92
N ASP A 43 -6.16 -10.17 17.15
CA ASP A 43 -6.40 -11.52 16.63
C ASP A 43 -5.07 -12.27 16.50
N PRO A 44 -4.51 -12.80 17.61
CA PRO A 44 -3.23 -13.50 17.59
C PRO A 44 -3.20 -14.76 16.70
N SER A 45 -4.37 -15.27 16.29
CA SER A 45 -4.47 -16.43 15.40
C SER A 45 -4.17 -16.07 13.93
N ARG A 46 -4.37 -14.80 13.55
CA ARG A 46 -4.17 -14.30 12.19
C ARG A 46 -3.19 -13.12 12.10
N ILE A 47 -2.80 -12.50 13.21
CA ILE A 47 -1.87 -11.38 13.24
C ILE A 47 -0.57 -11.77 13.94
N THR A 48 0.55 -11.51 13.25
CA THR A 48 1.88 -11.39 13.85
C THR A 48 2.33 -9.93 13.80
N ILE A 49 2.89 -9.40 14.88
CA ILE A 49 3.43 -8.04 14.93
C ILE A 49 4.95 -8.13 14.99
N ILE A 50 5.64 -7.42 14.11
CA ILE A 50 7.10 -7.34 14.06
C ILE A 50 7.51 -5.87 14.19
N GLU A 51 8.33 -5.57 15.19
CA GLU A 51 8.94 -4.25 15.30
C GLU A 51 10.13 -4.15 14.34
N GLY A 52 10.15 -3.12 13.50
CA GLY A 52 11.26 -2.87 12.58
C GLY A 52 11.11 -1.60 11.74
N ASP A 53 12.23 -1.16 11.16
CA ASP A 53 12.28 -0.06 10.19
C ASP A 53 12.50 -0.66 8.79
N VAL A 54 11.72 -0.24 7.81
CA VAL A 54 11.85 -0.71 6.42
C VAL A 54 13.20 -0.36 5.81
N LEU A 55 13.98 0.54 6.40
CA LEU A 55 15.35 0.85 5.98
C LEU A 55 16.39 -0.14 6.54
N ASP A 56 16.01 -1.01 7.48
CA ASP A 56 16.81 -2.17 7.88
C ASP A 56 16.49 -3.34 6.93
N THR A 57 17.25 -3.44 5.84
CA THR A 57 17.01 -4.43 4.79
C THR A 57 17.07 -5.86 5.30
N ARG A 58 17.96 -6.19 6.25
CA ARG A 58 18.08 -7.55 6.80
C ARG A 58 16.84 -7.92 7.60
N CYS A 59 16.38 -7.02 8.48
CA CYS A 59 15.15 -7.26 9.24
C CYS A 59 13.91 -7.30 8.33
N LEU A 60 13.89 -6.48 7.27
CA LEU A 60 12.81 -6.47 6.29
C LEU A 60 12.76 -7.77 5.48
N GLU A 61 13.91 -8.28 5.02
CA GLU A 61 14.02 -9.57 4.33
C GLU A 61 13.51 -10.72 5.19
N ALA A 62 13.92 -10.77 6.47
CA ALA A 62 13.43 -11.78 7.41
C ALA A 62 11.89 -11.70 7.62
N ALA A 63 11.32 -10.50 7.66
CA ALA A 63 9.88 -10.31 7.76
C ALA A 63 9.11 -10.66 6.47
N MET A 64 9.80 -10.65 5.33
CA MET A 64 9.27 -11.05 4.03
C MET A 64 9.25 -12.56 3.84
N GLU A 65 10.08 -13.34 4.54
CA GLU A 65 10.07 -14.81 4.39
C GLU A 65 8.67 -15.41 4.57
N GLY A 66 8.25 -16.23 3.61
CA GLY A 66 6.93 -16.90 3.62
C GLY A 66 5.72 -16.01 3.34
N GLN A 67 5.94 -14.71 3.04
CA GLN A 67 4.87 -13.80 2.62
C GLN A 67 4.59 -13.95 1.13
N GLU A 68 3.36 -13.67 0.72
CA GLU A 68 2.93 -13.76 -0.68
C GLU A 68 2.67 -12.36 -1.27
N ILE A 69 2.20 -11.43 -0.43
CA ILE A 69 1.85 -10.07 -0.83
C ILE A 69 2.48 -9.08 0.15
N VAL A 70 3.13 -8.05 -0.40
CA VAL A 70 3.60 -6.91 0.39
C VAL A 70 2.67 -5.73 0.13
N TYR A 71 2.07 -5.18 1.19
CA TYR A 71 1.31 -3.95 1.18
C TYR A 71 2.10 -2.85 1.89
N ALA A 72 2.44 -1.78 1.16
CA ALA A 72 3.23 -0.66 1.67
C ALA A 72 2.41 0.64 1.72
N ASN A 73 2.28 1.18 2.93
CA ASN A 73 1.66 2.48 3.18
C ASN A 73 2.54 3.29 4.14
N LEU A 74 3.50 4.01 3.56
CA LEU A 74 4.60 4.61 4.29
C LEU A 74 4.63 6.14 4.15
N ALA A 75 5.41 6.77 5.02
CA ALA A 75 5.70 8.20 5.01
C ALA A 75 7.18 8.42 5.39
N GLY A 76 7.73 9.59 5.04
CA GLY A 76 9.13 9.94 5.27
C GLY A 76 9.95 9.89 3.99
N ASP A 77 11.15 9.29 4.03
CA ASP A 77 12.05 9.16 2.88
C ASP A 77 11.57 8.04 1.92
N LEU A 78 10.46 8.33 1.22
CA LEU A 78 9.77 7.37 0.36
C LEU A 78 10.68 6.77 -0.73
N LYS A 79 11.65 7.53 -1.21
CA LYS A 79 12.62 7.05 -2.21
C LYS A 79 13.46 5.91 -1.65
N LYS A 80 14.14 6.13 -0.51
CA LYS A 80 14.96 5.09 0.12
C LYS A 80 14.12 3.91 0.58
N GLN A 81 12.93 4.18 1.10
CA GLN A 81 12.00 3.12 1.52
C GLN A 81 11.59 2.24 0.33
N ALA A 82 11.23 2.82 -0.81
CA ALA A 82 10.90 2.07 -2.02
C ALA A 82 12.09 1.25 -2.54
N GLN A 83 13.31 1.81 -2.53
CA GLN A 83 14.53 1.08 -2.89
C GLN A 83 14.74 -0.15 -1.98
N SER A 84 14.62 0.05 -0.67
CA SER A 84 14.77 -1.02 0.32
C SER A 84 13.72 -2.13 0.14
N ILE A 85 12.46 -1.76 -0.06
CA ILE A 85 11.37 -2.72 -0.30
C ILE A 85 11.63 -3.53 -1.56
N VAL A 86 11.96 -2.86 -2.67
CA VAL A 86 12.23 -3.54 -3.95
C VAL A 86 13.43 -4.48 -3.82
N GLN A 87 14.49 -4.07 -3.11
CA GLN A 87 15.65 -4.91 -2.85
C GLN A 87 15.28 -6.16 -2.04
N ALA A 88 14.59 -5.98 -0.91
CA ALA A 88 14.20 -7.08 -0.03
C ALA A 88 13.23 -8.06 -0.72
N MET A 89 12.29 -7.55 -1.52
CA MET A 89 11.38 -8.39 -2.31
C MET A 89 12.14 -9.20 -3.37
N LYS A 90 13.13 -8.60 -4.04
CA LYS A 90 13.99 -9.33 -4.99
C LYS A 90 14.84 -10.39 -4.30
N ALA A 91 15.40 -10.09 -3.14
CA ALA A 91 16.21 -11.03 -2.36
C ALA A 91 15.41 -12.25 -1.87
N THR A 92 14.15 -12.03 -1.50
CA THR A 92 13.24 -13.08 -1.00
C THR A 92 12.41 -13.76 -2.10
N GLY A 93 12.44 -13.24 -3.32
CA GLY A 93 11.70 -13.78 -4.46
C GLY A 93 10.20 -13.43 -4.49
N ILE A 94 9.73 -12.58 -3.58
CA ILE A 94 8.33 -12.11 -3.56
C ILE A 94 8.10 -11.15 -4.71
N LYS A 95 6.98 -11.34 -5.42
CA LYS A 95 6.65 -10.55 -6.61
C LYS A 95 5.57 -9.52 -6.37
N ARG A 96 4.54 -9.84 -5.57
CA ARG A 96 3.33 -9.03 -5.48
C ARG A 96 3.49 -7.85 -4.51
N LEU A 97 3.45 -6.63 -5.05
CA LEU A 97 3.55 -5.38 -4.27
C LEU A 97 2.30 -4.50 -4.47
N ILE A 98 1.64 -4.11 -3.40
CA ILE A 98 0.60 -3.08 -3.39
C ILE A 98 1.19 -1.84 -2.71
N PHE A 99 1.36 -0.74 -3.45
CA PHE A 99 2.08 0.44 -2.98
C PHE A 99 1.20 1.69 -2.98
N ILE A 100 0.98 2.29 -1.80
CA ILE A 100 0.25 3.56 -1.68
C ILE A 100 1.18 4.71 -2.09
N SER A 101 0.69 5.55 -2.99
CA SER A 101 1.28 6.83 -3.36
C SER A 101 0.25 7.95 -3.16
N SER A 102 0.16 8.91 -4.06
CA SER A 102 -0.78 10.04 -4.02
C SER A 102 -1.37 10.30 -5.40
N MET A 103 -2.59 10.83 -5.47
CA MET A 103 -3.05 11.52 -6.68
C MET A 103 -2.11 12.69 -7.02
N GLY A 104 -2.00 13.00 -8.30
CA GLY A 104 -1.24 14.14 -8.83
C GLY A 104 0.24 13.85 -9.11
N ILE A 105 0.71 12.61 -8.89
CA ILE A 105 2.11 12.25 -9.14
C ILE A 105 2.44 12.15 -10.65
N TYR A 106 1.44 12.15 -11.51
CA TYR A 106 1.57 12.16 -12.97
C TYR A 106 0.87 13.37 -13.61
N ASP A 107 0.68 14.45 -12.84
CA ASP A 107 -0.03 15.67 -13.28
C ASP A 107 -1.43 15.39 -13.85
N GLU A 108 -2.10 14.36 -13.30
CA GLU A 108 -3.38 13.84 -13.78
C GLU A 108 -4.62 14.56 -13.23
N VAL A 109 -4.44 15.48 -12.27
CA VAL A 109 -5.54 16.24 -11.64
C VAL A 109 -5.69 17.59 -12.36
N PRO A 110 -6.84 17.87 -12.99
CA PRO A 110 -7.07 19.14 -13.69
C PRO A 110 -6.85 20.35 -12.79
N ASP A 111 -6.22 21.39 -13.34
CA ASP A 111 -5.98 22.68 -12.69
C ASP A 111 -5.20 22.63 -11.37
N GLN A 112 -4.58 21.49 -11.02
CA GLN A 112 -3.77 21.33 -9.81
C GLN A 112 -2.35 20.87 -10.13
N ARG A 113 -1.38 21.72 -9.79
CA ARG A 113 0.05 21.38 -9.84
C ARG A 113 0.61 21.30 -8.44
N TYR A 114 0.73 20.09 -7.91
CA TYR A 114 1.25 19.88 -6.56
C TYR A 114 2.76 20.14 -6.44
N GLY A 115 3.50 20.15 -7.56
CA GLY A 115 4.91 20.56 -7.60
C GLY A 115 5.83 19.68 -6.74
N ALA A 116 6.69 20.33 -5.94
CA ALA A 116 7.75 19.65 -5.19
C ALA A 116 7.25 18.78 -4.03
N VAL A 117 6.04 19.04 -3.49
CA VAL A 117 5.50 18.27 -2.36
C VAL A 117 5.29 16.80 -2.71
N LEU A 118 5.00 16.51 -3.98
CA LEU A 118 4.82 15.14 -4.48
C LEU A 118 6.12 14.55 -5.06
N ALA A 119 7.25 15.26 -5.03
CA ALA A 119 8.51 14.71 -5.55
C ALA A 119 8.88 13.37 -4.88
N PRO A 120 8.81 13.20 -3.54
CA PRO A 120 9.11 11.91 -2.92
C PRO A 120 8.18 10.77 -3.38
N TYR A 121 6.91 11.08 -3.64
CA TYR A 121 5.92 10.12 -4.14
C TYR A 121 6.16 9.76 -5.62
N ARG A 122 6.56 10.73 -6.45
CA ARG A 122 6.94 10.51 -7.84
C ARG A 122 8.19 9.63 -7.96
N GLU A 123 9.20 9.93 -7.16
CA GLU A 123 10.45 9.18 -7.14
C GLU A 123 10.24 7.74 -6.66
N SER A 124 9.48 7.53 -5.59
CA SER A 124 9.19 6.18 -5.09
C SER A 124 8.32 5.38 -6.06
N ALA A 125 7.30 5.99 -6.67
CA ALA A 125 6.50 5.34 -7.70
C ALA A 125 7.36 4.94 -8.91
N THR A 126 8.28 5.81 -9.34
CA THR A 126 9.21 5.51 -10.45
C THR A 126 10.09 4.30 -10.15
N ILE A 127 10.57 4.16 -8.91
CA ILE A 127 11.36 3.00 -8.47
C ILE A 127 10.52 1.72 -8.51
N VAL A 128 9.29 1.78 -8.00
CA VAL A 128 8.36 0.64 -7.97
C VAL A 128 7.98 0.22 -9.39
N GLU A 129 7.64 1.17 -10.27
CA GLU A 129 7.22 0.88 -11.65
C GLU A 129 8.36 0.27 -12.48
N ASN A 130 9.61 0.66 -12.23
CA ASN A 130 10.80 0.12 -12.91
C ASN A 130 11.40 -1.10 -12.20
N SER A 131 10.76 -1.63 -11.15
CA SER A 131 11.33 -2.70 -10.33
C SER A 131 11.33 -4.08 -11.01
N GLY A 132 10.40 -4.30 -11.94
CA GLY A 132 10.08 -5.63 -12.49
C GLY A 132 9.18 -6.48 -11.58
N LEU A 133 8.69 -5.94 -10.46
CA LEU A 133 7.74 -6.61 -9.57
C LEU A 133 6.32 -6.62 -10.17
N GLU A 134 5.49 -7.54 -9.68
CA GLU A 134 4.04 -7.58 -9.90
C GLU A 134 3.36 -6.49 -9.03
N TYR A 135 3.64 -5.24 -9.36
CA TYR A 135 3.20 -4.09 -8.57
C TYR A 135 1.77 -3.67 -8.91
N THR A 136 1.11 -3.01 -7.96
CA THR A 136 0.01 -2.09 -8.20
C THR A 136 0.28 -0.83 -7.39
N VAL A 137 0.35 0.32 -8.05
CA VAL A 137 0.44 1.62 -7.36
C VAL A 137 -0.98 2.15 -7.16
N ILE A 138 -1.33 2.56 -5.94
CA ILE A 138 -2.62 3.20 -5.64
C ILE A 138 -2.37 4.68 -5.38
N ARG A 139 -3.05 5.55 -6.14
CA ARG A 139 -3.00 7.01 -6.06
C ARG A 139 -4.33 7.52 -5.50
N PRO A 140 -4.53 7.53 -4.17
CA PRO A 140 -5.79 7.95 -3.60
C PRO A 140 -6.00 9.46 -3.70
N GLY A 141 -7.28 9.86 -3.79
CA GLY A 141 -7.72 11.21 -3.45
C GLY A 141 -7.61 11.50 -1.96
N TRP A 142 -8.10 12.66 -1.53
CA TRP A 142 -8.10 13.05 -0.12
C TRP A 142 -8.83 12.03 0.76
N PHE A 143 -8.17 11.56 1.81
CA PHE A 143 -8.77 10.57 2.70
C PHE A 143 -9.93 11.14 3.53
N THR A 144 -11.05 10.45 3.50
CA THR A 144 -12.20 10.66 4.39
C THR A 144 -12.42 9.43 5.27
N ASN A 145 -13.35 9.54 6.23
CA ASN A 145 -13.75 8.45 7.12
C ASN A 145 -15.21 8.00 6.84
N GLY A 146 -15.65 8.09 5.58
CA GLY A 146 -16.96 7.58 5.17
C GLY A 146 -17.10 6.08 5.47
N CYS A 147 -18.32 5.65 5.79
CA CYS A 147 -18.65 4.27 6.17
C CYS A 147 -19.11 3.40 4.99
N ALA A 148 -19.23 3.97 3.79
CA ALA A 148 -19.60 3.23 2.59
C ALA A 148 -18.37 2.96 1.70
N VAL A 149 -18.38 1.79 1.06
CA VAL A 149 -17.51 1.48 -0.07
C VAL A 149 -18.16 2.10 -1.31
N ASP A 150 -17.57 3.20 -1.75
CA ASP A 150 -18.01 3.98 -2.91
C ASP A 150 -16.77 4.65 -3.52
N TYR A 151 -16.41 4.25 -4.74
CA TYR A 151 -15.25 4.76 -5.47
C TYR A 151 -15.32 4.40 -6.96
N SER A 152 -14.63 5.20 -7.77
CA SER A 152 -14.26 4.92 -9.15
C SER A 152 -12.73 4.83 -9.27
N LEU A 153 -12.27 4.18 -10.33
CA LEU A 153 -10.85 4.02 -10.63
C LEU A 153 -10.48 4.75 -11.93
N THR A 154 -9.30 5.33 -11.94
CA THR A 154 -8.66 5.85 -13.16
C THR A 154 -7.29 5.22 -13.34
N LYS A 155 -6.86 5.00 -14.57
CA LYS A 155 -5.52 4.47 -14.87
C LYS A 155 -4.50 5.59 -15.06
N LYS A 156 -3.22 5.25 -15.01
CA LYS A 156 -2.14 6.16 -15.39
C LYS A 156 -2.31 6.57 -16.85
N GLY A 157 -2.23 7.87 -17.13
CA GLY A 157 -2.50 8.46 -18.44
C GLY A 157 -3.95 8.95 -18.62
N GLU A 158 -4.86 8.59 -17.73
CA GLU A 158 -6.22 9.14 -17.70
C GLU A 158 -6.31 10.35 -16.77
N VAL A 159 -7.28 11.22 -17.04
CA VAL A 159 -7.62 12.32 -16.13
C VAL A 159 -8.19 11.74 -14.84
N PHE A 160 -7.67 12.18 -13.70
CA PHE A 160 -8.16 11.78 -12.39
C PHE A 160 -9.58 12.30 -12.16
N GLN A 161 -10.48 11.42 -11.73
CA GLN A 161 -11.88 11.75 -11.48
C GLN A 161 -12.16 11.74 -9.97
N GLY A 162 -12.89 12.75 -9.49
CA GLY A 162 -13.16 12.91 -8.07
C GLY A 162 -12.02 13.58 -7.30
N SER A 163 -12.22 13.80 -6.00
CA SER A 163 -11.26 14.54 -5.15
C SER A 163 -10.95 13.85 -3.83
N SER A 164 -11.85 12.98 -3.34
CA SER A 164 -11.74 12.37 -2.02
C SER A 164 -12.23 10.93 -2.04
N VAL A 165 -11.78 10.13 -1.08
CA VAL A 165 -12.11 8.71 -0.98
C VAL A 165 -12.13 8.29 0.48
N SER A 166 -13.05 7.40 0.86
CA SER A 166 -13.03 6.83 2.21
C SER A 166 -11.86 5.85 2.35
N ARG A 167 -11.21 5.82 3.52
CA ARG A 167 -10.22 4.77 3.82
C ARG A 167 -10.80 3.36 3.68
N LEU A 168 -12.12 3.23 3.89
CA LEU A 168 -12.86 1.99 3.70
C LEU A 168 -12.89 1.55 2.23
N SER A 169 -13.16 2.46 1.29
CA SER A 169 -13.10 2.19 -0.15
C SER A 169 -11.71 1.73 -0.60
N ILE A 170 -10.65 2.33 -0.07
CA ILE A 170 -9.28 1.91 -0.37
C ILE A 170 -9.01 0.51 0.22
N ALA A 171 -9.50 0.24 1.43
CA ALA A 171 -9.37 -1.07 2.06
C ALA A 171 -10.11 -2.17 1.29
N ASP A 172 -11.29 -1.89 0.75
CA ASP A 172 -12.00 -2.79 -0.16
C ASP A 172 -11.18 -3.10 -1.42
N LEU A 173 -10.63 -2.06 -2.09
CA LEU A 173 -9.76 -2.27 -3.26
C LEU A 173 -8.56 -3.17 -2.94
N ILE A 174 -7.90 -2.94 -1.80
CA ILE A 174 -6.78 -3.78 -1.33
C ILE A 174 -7.25 -5.21 -1.05
N ASN A 175 -8.40 -5.40 -0.39
CA ASN A 175 -8.98 -6.71 -0.14
C ASN A 175 -9.25 -7.48 -1.44
N ARG A 176 -9.75 -6.81 -2.48
CA ARG A 176 -9.93 -7.41 -3.80
C ARG A 176 -8.61 -7.89 -4.40
N MET A 177 -7.53 -7.13 -4.26
CA MET A 177 -6.20 -7.54 -4.73
C MET A 177 -5.57 -8.65 -3.87
N VAL A 178 -5.88 -8.70 -2.57
CA VAL A 178 -5.43 -9.79 -1.69
C VAL A 178 -6.15 -11.11 -2.04
N ASN A 179 -7.45 -11.05 -2.29
CA ASN A 179 -8.25 -12.21 -2.67
C ASN A 179 -8.07 -12.63 -4.14
N THR A 180 -7.59 -11.73 -5.00
CA THR A 180 -7.28 -12.01 -6.41
C THR A 180 -5.94 -11.37 -6.78
N PRO A 181 -4.80 -12.00 -6.44
CA PRO A 181 -3.47 -11.40 -6.61
C PRO A 181 -3.15 -10.95 -8.04
N GLY A 182 -3.70 -11.62 -9.06
CA GLY A 182 -3.54 -11.23 -10.48
C GLY A 182 -4.31 -9.99 -10.91
N LEU A 183 -5.10 -9.37 -10.02
CA LEU A 183 -5.85 -8.16 -10.33
C LEU A 183 -4.92 -6.93 -10.32
N TYR A 184 -5.00 -6.13 -11.40
CA TYR A 184 -4.27 -4.87 -11.57
C TYR A 184 -2.73 -4.98 -11.53
N LEU A 185 -2.18 -6.07 -12.09
CA LEU A 185 -0.74 -6.22 -12.24
C LEU A 185 -0.16 -5.14 -13.14
N HIS A 186 0.93 -4.51 -12.69
CA HIS A 186 1.64 -3.44 -13.38
C HIS A 186 0.77 -2.20 -13.69
N ASP A 187 -0.35 -2.04 -12.98
CA ASP A 187 -1.23 -0.88 -13.10
C ASP A 187 -0.90 0.18 -12.02
N SER A 188 -1.22 1.43 -12.34
CA SER A 188 -1.20 2.56 -11.40
C SER A 188 -2.57 3.23 -11.36
N LEU A 189 -3.30 2.98 -10.28
CA LEU A 189 -4.73 3.25 -10.14
C LEU A 189 -4.97 4.50 -9.30
N GLY A 190 -5.59 5.52 -9.89
CA GLY A 190 -6.26 6.57 -9.16
C GLY A 190 -7.51 6.02 -8.49
N ILE A 191 -7.81 6.43 -7.25
CA ILE A 191 -9.04 6.05 -6.55
C ILE A 191 -9.68 7.26 -5.88
N ALA A 192 -10.92 7.55 -6.25
CA ALA A 192 -11.72 8.62 -5.67
C ALA A 192 -13.22 8.35 -5.84
N ARG A 193 -14.03 8.96 -4.99
CA ARG A 193 -15.48 9.02 -5.15
C ARG A 193 -15.82 10.05 -6.23
N VAL A 194 -16.71 9.67 -7.14
CA VAL A 194 -17.21 10.52 -8.23
C VAL A 194 -18.68 10.83 -7.99
#